data_AF-A0A377D2V9-F1
#
_entry.id   AF-A0A377D2V9-F1
#
_cell.length_a   1.000
_cell.length_b   1.000
_cell.length_c   1.000
_cell.angle_alpha   90.00
_cell.angle_beta   90.00
_cell.angle_gamma   90.00
#
_symmetry.space_group_name_H-M   'P 1'
#
loop_
_entity.id
_entity.type
_entity.pdbx_description
1 polymer ?
#
loop_
_entity_poly.entity_id
_entity_poly.type
_entity_poly.pdbx_seq_one_letter_code
_entity_poly.pdbx_strand_id
1 'polypeptide(L)'
;MEAANYTFEHNGRKWDYGKSTQTRLEPSVAAAKAGKLPEAFFWTDADNNDVPMDAETLIALSAAAEQAMFTKGLEIHVRQRTMKKEIEALDDAEAILVNRPGNPGD
;
A
#
# COMPACT_ATOMS: atom_id res chain seq x y z
N MET A 1 3.69 -10.17 14.76
CA MET A 1 2.79 -9.72 13.69
C MET A 1 3.72 -9.46 12.51
N GLU A 2 3.74 -10.35 11.52
CA GLU A 2 4.49 -10.06 10.29
C GLU A 2 3.88 -8.79 9.71
N ALA A 3 4.62 -7.69 9.78
CA ALA A 3 4.32 -6.56 8.93
C ALA A 3 4.40 -7.14 7.52
N ALA A 4 3.27 -7.24 6.82
CA ALA A 4 3.29 -7.71 5.45
C ALA A 4 4.34 -6.86 4.70
N ASN A 5 5.46 -7.48 4.32
CA ASN A 5 6.49 -6.84 3.54
C ASN A 5 5.93 -6.70 2.13
N TYR A 6 5.30 -5.56 1.88
CA TYR A 6 4.80 -5.26 0.56
C TYR A 6 5.99 -4.85 -0.31
N THR A 7 6.09 -5.44 -1.49
CA THR A 7 7.15 -5.13 -2.45
C THR A 7 6.57 -4.59 -3.74
N PHE A 8 7.29 -3.67 -4.37
CA PHE A 8 6.94 -3.12 -5.68
C PHE A 8 8.15 -3.10 -6.59
N GLU A 9 7.90 -3.13 -7.90
CA GLU A 9 8.96 -3.07 -8.90
C GLU A 9 9.23 -1.62 -9.30
N HIS A 10 10.52 -1.24 -9.28
CA HIS A 10 11.00 0.05 -9.77
C HIS A 10 12.43 -0.10 -10.27
N ASN A 11 12.70 0.45 -11.46
CA ASN A 11 14.00 0.36 -12.14
C ASN A 11 14.56 -1.08 -12.23
N GLY A 12 13.68 -2.05 -12.53
CA GLY A 12 14.04 -3.46 -12.69
C GLY A 12 14.41 -4.18 -11.39
N ARG A 13 14.13 -3.58 -10.22
CA ARG A 13 14.37 -4.16 -8.89
C ARG A 13 13.11 -4.17 -8.05
N LYS A 14 13.06 -5.07 -7.07
CA LYS A 14 12.01 -5.13 -6.06
C LYS A 14 12.42 -4.35 -4.82
N TRP A 15 11.53 -3.50 -4.35
CA TRP A 15 11.77 -2.66 -3.18
C TRP A 15 10.68 -2.88 -2.15
N ASP A 16 11.05 -2.90 -0.88
CA ASP A 16 10.06 -2.82 0.19
C ASP A 16 9.34 -1.47 0.13
N TYR A 17 8.04 -1.47 0.41
CA TYR A 17 7.26 -0.25 0.61
C TYR A 17 6.29 -0.40 1.77
N GLY A 18 5.81 0.74 2.25
CA GLY A 18 4.98 0.82 3.44
C GLY A 18 5.48 1.89 4.39
N LYS A 19 4.71 2.12 5.45
CA LYS A 19 4.95 3.24 6.36
C LYS A 19 6.34 3.19 7.02
N SER A 20 6.79 2.00 7.41
CA SER A 20 8.12 1.80 8.00
C SER A 20 9.23 2.14 7.01
N THR A 21 9.13 1.67 5.76
CA THR A 21 10.12 1.97 4.71
C THR A 21 10.14 3.45 4.38
N GLN A 22 8.97 4.09 4.27
CA GLN A 22 8.89 5.53 4.01
C GLN A 22 9.54 6.34 5.13
N THR A 23 9.24 6.05 6.40
CA THR A 23 9.89 6.71 7.55
C THR A 23 11.41 6.53 7.56
N ARG A 24 11.93 5.39 7.08
CA ARG A 24 13.38 5.19 6.95
C ARG A 24 13.98 5.94 5.76
N LEU A 25 13.24 6.11 4.66
CA LEU A 25 13.68 6.84 3.47
C LEU A 25 13.71 8.35 3.67
N GLU A 26 12.76 8.90 4.44
CA GLU A 26 12.60 10.35 4.69
C GLU A 26 13.92 11.11 4.98
N PRO A 27 14.74 10.72 5.97
CA PRO A 27 15.98 11.46 6.27
C PRO A 27 16.99 11.40 5.11
N SER A 28 17.11 10.26 4.43
CA SER A 28 18.03 10.08 3.32
C SER A 28 17.59 10.88 2.09
N VAL A 29 16.28 10.91 1.82
CA VAL A 29 15.68 11.73 0.75
C VAL A 29 15.83 13.22 1.05
N ALA A 30 15.67 13.64 2.31
CA ALA A 30 15.93 15.01 2.72
C ALA A 30 17.40 15.39 2.53
N ALA A 31 18.34 14.50 2.87
CA ALA A 31 19.76 14.69 2.62
C ALA A 31 20.08 14.78 1.12
N ALA A 32 19.48 13.92 0.29
CA ALA A 32 19.59 13.96 -1.16
C ALA A 32 19.10 15.29 -1.75
N LYS A 33 17.91 15.75 -1.35
CA LYS A 33 17.36 17.05 -1.77
C LYS A 33 18.22 18.23 -1.33
N ALA A 34 18.93 18.10 -0.21
CA ALA A 34 19.85 19.12 0.29
C ALA A 34 21.25 19.06 -0.34
N GLY A 35 21.52 18.11 -1.24
CA GLY A 35 22.85 17.89 -1.82
C GLY A 35 23.89 17.38 -0.82
N LYS A 36 23.43 16.71 0.25
CA LYS A 36 24.26 16.22 1.36
C LYS A 36 24.28 14.68 1.43
N LEU A 37 23.84 14.00 0.39
CA LEU A 37 23.91 12.55 0.33
C LEU A 37 25.37 12.11 0.18
N PRO A 38 25.88 11.20 1.02
CA PRO A 38 27.23 10.67 0.86
C PRO A 38 27.42 9.95 -0.48
N GLU A 39 28.60 10.07 -1.11
CA GLU A 39 28.89 9.40 -2.40
C GLU A 39 28.82 7.86 -2.32
N ALA A 40 29.10 7.29 -1.14
CA ALA A 40 29.02 5.85 -0.89
C ALA A 40 27.66 5.40 -0.34
N PHE A 41 26.62 6.22 -0.48
CA PHE A 41 25.30 5.88 0.02
C PHE A 41 24.68 4.73 -0.80
N PHE A 42 23.99 3.83 -0.09
CA PHE A 42 23.26 2.73 -0.68
C PHE A 42 21.90 2.56 -0.01
N TRP A 43 20.99 1.92 -0.73
CA TRP A 43 19.73 1.43 -0.19
C TRP A 43 19.61 -0.06 -0.45
N THR A 44 19.13 -0.79 0.54
CA THR A 44 18.96 -2.24 0.45
C THR A 44 17.62 -2.55 -0.23
N ASP A 45 17.66 -3.35 -1.28
CA ASP A 45 16.47 -3.80 -2.00
C ASP A 45 15.74 -4.93 -1.23
N ALA A 46 14.55 -5.32 -1.70
CA ALA A 46 13.71 -6.31 -1.01
C ALA A 46 14.36 -7.71 -0.95
N ASP A 47 15.34 -7.97 -1.82
CA ASP A 47 16.09 -9.22 -1.89
C ASP A 47 17.38 -9.15 -1.03
N ASN A 48 17.52 -8.10 -0.20
CA ASN A 48 18.67 -7.82 0.67
C ASN A 48 19.99 -7.52 -0.08
N ASN A 49 19.90 -6.94 -1.28
CA ASN A 49 21.09 -6.47 -1.99
C ASN A 49 21.30 -4.97 -1.74
N ASP A 50 22.53 -4.58 -1.39
CA ASP A 50 22.89 -3.18 -1.27
C ASP A 50 23.07 -2.56 -2.66
N VAL A 51 22.21 -1.59 -2.97
CA VAL A 51 22.20 -0.92 -4.26
C VAL A 51 22.75 0.50 -4.07
N PRO A 52 23.86 0.87 -4.73
CA PRO A 52 24.35 2.24 -4.73
C PRO A 52 23.28 3.20 -5.24
N MET A 53 23.12 4.33 -4.55
CA MET A 53 22.08 5.31 -4.84
C MET A 53 22.69 6.70 -4.92
N ASP A 54 22.45 7.37 -6.04
CA ASP A 54 22.65 8.82 -6.12
C ASP A 54 21.40 9.55 -5.62
N ALA A 55 21.50 10.88 -5.52
CA ALA A 55 20.40 11.70 -5.03
C ALA A 55 19.13 11.56 -5.90
N GLU A 56 19.28 11.46 -7.22
CA GLU A 56 18.16 11.41 -8.15
C GLU A 56 17.41 10.07 -8.05
N THR A 57 18.15 8.96 -8.09
CA THR A 57 17.61 7.60 -7.95
C THR A 57 16.96 7.37 -6.59
N LEU A 58 17.54 7.90 -5.51
CA LEU A 58 16.92 7.80 -4.18
C LEU A 58 15.60 8.59 -4.08
N ILE A 59 15.55 9.80 -4.65
CA ILE A 59 14.32 10.62 -4.69
C ILE A 59 13.25 9.91 -5.54
N ALA A 60 13.63 9.37 -6.70
CA ALA A 60 12.72 8.63 -7.57
C ALA A 60 12.17 7.36 -6.88
N LEU A 61 13.03 6.62 -6.17
CA LEU A 61 12.63 5.46 -5.38
C LEU A 61 11.58 5.83 -4.32
N SER A 62 11.82 6.92 -3.58
CA SER A 62 10.88 7.41 -2.57
C SER A 62 9.53 7.78 -3.16
N ALA A 63 9.51 8.49 -4.29
CA ALA A 63 8.27 8.86 -4.97
C ALA A 63 7.51 7.63 -5.49
N ALA A 64 8.23 6.64 -6.01
CA ALA A 64 7.64 5.39 -6.49
C ALA A 64 7.06 4.56 -5.33
N ALA A 65 7.73 4.53 -4.17
CA ALA A 65 7.22 3.88 -2.96
C ALA A 65 5.95 4.58 -2.43
N GLU A 66 5.91 5.91 -2.44
CA GLU A 66 4.72 6.70 -2.10
C GLU A 66 3.55 6.40 -3.02
N GLN A 67 3.80 6.34 -4.33
CA GLN A 67 2.78 5.99 -5.31
C GLN A 67 2.26 4.56 -5.09
N ALA A 68 3.14 3.61 -4.81
CA ALA A 68 2.75 2.23 -4.51
C ALA A 68 1.88 2.15 -3.25
N MET A 69 2.23 2.90 -2.19
CA MET A 69 1.41 3.02 -0.98
C MET A 69 0.04 3.63 -1.28
N PHE A 70 -0.01 4.71 -2.06
CA PHE A 70 -1.27 5.38 -2.41
C PHE A 70 -2.19 4.44 -3.20
N THR A 71 -1.66 3.80 -4.26
CA THR A 71 -2.42 2.84 -5.06
C THR A 71 -2.95 1.71 -4.20
N LYS A 72 -2.13 1.16 -3.30
CA LYS A 72 -2.58 0.07 -2.43
C LYS A 72 -3.63 0.52 -1.42
N GLY A 73 -3.50 1.72 -0.87
CA GLY A 73 -4.51 2.35 -0.03
C GLY A 73 -5.85 2.53 -0.75
N LEU A 74 -5.81 2.96 -2.02
CA LEU A 74 -7.00 3.11 -2.85
C LEU A 74 -7.67 1.76 -3.14
N GLU A 75 -6.90 0.73 -3.52
CA GLU A 75 -7.42 -0.63 -3.73
C GLU A 75 -8.13 -1.18 -2.49
N ILE A 76 -7.51 -1.01 -1.31
CA ILE A 76 -8.09 -1.42 -0.03
C ILE A 76 -9.40 -0.66 0.21
N HIS A 77 -9.42 0.66 -0.03
CA HIS A 77 -10.62 1.47 0.15
C HIS A 77 -11.77 1.05 -0.79
N VAL A 78 -11.46 0.79 -2.06
CA VAL A 78 -12.45 0.30 -3.04
C VAL A 78 -13.02 -1.05 -2.60
N ARG A 79 -12.16 -2.01 -2.23
CA ARG A 79 -12.59 -3.33 -1.77
C ARG A 79 -13.47 -3.25 -0.52
N GLN A 80 -13.09 -2.41 0.45
CA GLN A 80 -13.90 -2.17 1.65
C GLN A 80 -15.27 -1.60 1.31
N ARG A 81 -15.35 -0.68 0.34
CA ARG A 81 -16.64 -0.12 -0.11
C ARG A 81 -17.52 -1.15 -0.81
N THR A 82 -16.93 -2.00 -1.66
CA THR A 82 -17.67 -3.09 -2.32
C THR A 82 -18.22 -4.08 -1.30
N MET A 83 -17.38 -4.56 -0.36
CA MET A 83 -17.83 -5.48 0.70
C MET A 83 -18.94 -4.87 1.56
N LYS A 84 -18.87 -3.57 1.89
CA LYS A 84 -19.96 -2.88 2.61
C LYS A 84 -21.29 -2.93 1.84
N LYS A 85 -21.27 -2.65 0.53
CA LYS A 85 -22.48 -2.71 -0.31
C LYS A 85 -23.04 -4.13 -0.44
N GLU A 86 -22.16 -5.12 -0.53
CA GLU A 86 -22.56 -6.54 -0.59
C GLU A 86 -23.22 -6.98 0.72
N ILE A 87 -22.69 -6.55 1.87
CA ILE A 87 -23.31 -6.79 3.19
C ILE A 87 -24.66 -6.09 3.29
N GLU A 88 -24.76 -4.80 2.93
CA GLU A 88 -26.02 -4.05 2.94
C GLU A 88 -27.10 -4.73 2.06
N ALA A 89 -26.72 -5.25 0.89
CA ALA A 89 -27.64 -5.97 0.02
C ALA A 89 -28.09 -7.34 0.59
N LEU A 90 -27.26 -7.99 1.41
CA LEU A 90 -27.63 -9.22 2.11
C LEU A 90 -28.59 -8.94 3.27
N ASP A 91 -28.35 -7.87 4.04
CA ASP A 91 -29.28 -7.41 5.09
C ASP A 91 -30.65 -7.05 4.50
N ASP A 92 -30.69 -6.36 3.35
CA ASP A 92 -31.93 -6.06 2.64
C ASP A 92 -32.65 -7.33 2.13
N ALA A 93 -31.91 -8.32 1.64
CA ALA A 93 -32.48 -9.59 1.18
C ALA A 93 -33.07 -10.41 2.34
N GLU A 94 -32.40 -10.46 3.50
CA GLU A 94 -32.95 -11.08 4.71
C GLU A 94 -34.21 -10.34 5.21
N ALA A 95 -34.23 -9.01 5.16
CA ALA A 95 -35.40 -8.22 5.51
C ALA A 95 -36.62 -8.53 4.61
N ILE A 96 -36.41 -8.77 3.32
CA ILE A 96 -37.47 -9.21 2.39
C ILE A 96 -37.94 -10.64 2.69
N LEU A 97 -37.01 -11.56 3.00
CA LEU A 97 -37.35 -12.96 3.33
C LEU A 97 -38.14 -13.10 4.64
N VAL A 98 -37.82 -12.29 5.65
CA VAL A 98 -38.56 -12.20 6.92
C VAL A 98 -39.97 -11.66 6.71
N ASN A 99 -40.18 -10.81 5.70
CA ASN A 99 -41.47 -10.19 5.42
C ASN A 99 -42.37 -11.04 4.51
N ARG A 100 -42.19 -12.37 4.49
CA ARG A 100 -43.18 -13.26 3.86
C ARG A 100 -44.49 -13.15 4.65
N PRO A 101 -45.58 -12.64 4.07
CA PRO A 101 -46.86 -12.64 4.75
C PRO A 101 -47.20 -14.09 5.08
N GLY A 102 -47.50 -14.37 6.34
CA GLY A 102 -48.02 -15.66 6.77
C GLY A 102 -49.12 -16.11 5.83
N ASN A 103 -48.95 -17.31 5.30
CA ASN A 103 -49.94 -18.01 4.48
C ASN A 103 -51.31 -17.97 5.19
N PRO A 104 -52.43 -17.61 4.54
CA PRO A 104 -53.73 -17.61 5.18
C PRO A 104 -54.21 -19.07 5.31
N GLY A 105 -54.34 -19.56 6.54
CA GLY A 105 -54.91 -20.87 6.80
C GLY A 105 -54.68 -21.35 8.23
N ASP A 106 -55.59 -20.98 9.13
CA ASP A 106 -56.49 -21.88 9.87
C ASP A 106 -57.48 -21.04 10.71
#